data_AF-A0A958VJM4-F1
#
_entry.id   AF-A0A958VJM4-F1
#
_cell.length_a   1.000
_cell.length_b   1.000
_cell.length_c   1.000
_cell.angle_alpha   90.00
_cell.angle_beta   90.00
_cell.angle_gamma   90.00
#
_symmetry.space_group_name_H-M   'P 1'
#
loop_
_entity.id
_entity.type
_entity.pdbx_description
1 polymer ?
#
loop_
_entity_poly.entity_id
_entity_poly.type
_entity_poly.pdbx_seq_one_letter_code
_entity_poly.pdbx_strand_id
1 'polypeptide(L)' 'STGPLHIAAALGIRAVGLYSPVRPIHPGRWAPLGRDVRIVTHNVASEIGKDAKSDNSIAFIPPERVLQHLYF' A
#
# COMPACT_ATOMS: atom_id res chain seq x y z
N SER A 1 10.64 0.17 1.11
CA SER A 1 11.00 0.97 2.29
C SER A 1 9.73 1.61 2.84
N THR A 2 9.26 1.23 4.02
CA THR A 2 8.04 1.80 4.64
C THR A 2 8.33 2.87 5.69
N GLY A 3 9.59 3.03 6.14
CA GLY A 3 9.97 4.03 7.16
C GLY A 3 9.61 5.47 6.77
N PRO A 4 10.00 5.97 5.59
CA PRO A 4 9.62 7.32 5.15
C PRO A 4 8.11 7.54 5.08
N LEU A 5 7.35 6.51 4.70
CA LEU A 5 5.89 6.55 4.66
C LEU A 5 5.29 6.75 6.07
N HIS A 6 5.86 6.08 7.08
CA HIS A 6 5.42 6.25 8.48
C HIS A 6 5.75 7.64 9.02
N ILE A 7 6.92 8.19 8.67
CA ILE A 7 7.29 9.55 9.07
C ILE A 7 6.32 10.58 8.48
N ALA A 8 6.00 10.47 7.18
CA ALA A 8 5.02 11.35 6.54
C ALA A 8 3.65 11.29 7.23
N ALA A 9 3.15 10.08 7.50
CA ALA A 9 1.87 9.88 8.18
C ALA A 9 1.85 10.48 9.60
N ALA A 10 2.93 10.31 10.37
CA ALA A 10 3.06 10.87 11.72
C ALA A 10 3.09 12.40 11.73
N LEU A 11 3.64 13.02 10.68
CA LEU A 11 3.67 14.46 10.49
C LEU A 11 2.35 15.02 9.92
N GLY A 12 1.34 14.18 9.71
CA GLY A 12 0.06 14.59 9.12
C GLY A 12 0.14 14.92 7.62
N ILE A 13 1.23 14.55 6.96
CA ILE A 13 1.36 14.62 5.50
C ILE A 13 0.55 13.48 4.91
N ARG A 14 -0.20 13.75 3.84
CA ARG A 14 -0.94 12.74 3.09
C ARG A 14 0.01 11.61 2.66
N ALA A 15 -0.22 10.41 3.20
CA ALA A 15 0.64 9.24 3.02
C ALA A 15 -0.14 8.12 2.31
N VAL A 16 0.19 7.87 1.04
CA VAL A 16 -0.41 6.81 0.23
C VAL A 16 0.53 5.61 0.18
N GLY A 17 0.15 4.52 0.84
CA GLY A 17 0.96 3.30 0.91
C GLY A 17 0.46 2.23 -0.06
N LEU A 18 1.39 1.67 -0.84
CA LEU A 18 1.14 0.55 -1.74
C LEU A 18 1.58 -0.75 -1.06
N TYR A 19 0.65 -1.70 -0.92
CA TYR A 19 0.90 -2.94 -0.20
C TYR A 19 0.38 -4.15 -0.98
N SER A 20 1.03 -5.28 -0.74
CA SER A 20 0.50 -6.58 -1.15
C SER A 20 -0.62 -7.02 -0.20
N PRO A 21 -1.64 -7.74 -0.69
CA PRO A 21 -2.64 -8.41 0.15
C PRO A 21 -2.10 -9.68 0.83
N VAL A 22 -0.84 -10.09 0.60
CA VAL A 22 -0.22 -11.24 1.26
C VAL A 22 0.84 -10.85 2.31
N ARG A 23 1.07 -11.74 3.27
CA ARG A 23 2.15 -11.61 4.26
C ARG A 23 3.51 -11.83 3.58
N PRO A 24 4.61 -11.24 4.08
CA PRO A 24 4.72 -10.49 5.33
C PRO A 24 4.42 -9.01 5.18
N ILE A 25 4.24 -8.47 3.97
CA ILE A 25 4.10 -7.03 3.72
C ILE A 25 2.64 -6.55 3.77
N HIS A 26 1.68 -7.39 4.15
CA HIS A 26 0.28 -7.04 4.33
C HIS A 26 0.07 -5.76 5.18
N PRO A 27 -0.83 -4.84 4.77
CA PRO A 27 -1.02 -3.56 5.46
C PRO A 27 -1.53 -3.72 6.89
N GLY A 28 -2.27 -4.79 7.21
CA GLY A 28 -2.70 -5.07 8.58
C GLY A 28 -1.56 -5.19 9.60
N ARG A 29 -0.32 -5.44 9.13
CA ARG A 29 0.89 -5.39 9.99
C ARG A 29 1.71 -4.11 9.80
N TRP A 30 1.75 -3.57 8.58
CA TRP A 30 2.75 -2.57 8.19
C TRP A 30 2.18 -1.23 7.71
N ALA A 31 0.86 -1.02 7.74
CA ALA A 31 0.26 0.26 7.43
C ALA A 31 0.70 1.32 8.47
N PRO A 32 1.06 2.54 8.05
CA PRO A 32 1.33 3.61 8.98
C PRO A 32 0.03 4.07 9.66
N LEU A 33 0.18 4.70 10.82
CA LEU A 33 -0.92 5.37 11.51
C LEU A 33 -0.77 6.88 11.34
N GLY A 34 -1.87 7.56 11.05
CA GLY A 34 -1.87 9.00 10.82
C GLY A 34 -3.25 9.50 10.37
N ARG A 35 -3.42 10.83 10.40
CA ARG A 35 -4.72 11.47 10.12
C ARG A 35 -5.13 11.39 8.64
N ASP A 36 -4.17 11.35 7.71
CA ASP A 36 -4.43 11.27 6.27
C ASP A 36 -3.60 10.15 5.63
N VAL A 37 -3.91 8.91 6.02
CA VAL A 37 -3.31 7.68 5.48
C VAL A 37 -4.28 7.02 4.52
N ARG A 38 -3.79 6.67 3.33
CA ARG A 38 -4.53 5.88 2.33
C ARG A 38 -3.75 4.61 2.02
N ILE A 39 -4.45 3.47 2.05
CA ILE A 39 -3.86 2.16 1.78
C ILE A 39 -4.41 1.64 0.46
N VAL A 40 -3.52 1.34 -0.48
CA VAL A 40 -3.87 0.76 -1.77
C VAL A 40 -3.31 -0.65 -1.85
N THR A 41 -4.19 -1.58 -2.17
CA THR A 41 -3.85 -2.98 -2.44
C THR A 41 -4.47 -3.40 -3.77
N HIS A 42 -3.92 -4.44 -4.38
CA HIS A 42 -4.51 -5.09 -5.53
C HIS A 42 -4.92 -6.50 -5.17
N ASN A 43 -6.22 -6.75 -5.05
CA ASN A 43 -6.76 -8.00 -4.52
C ASN A 43 -7.52 -8.82 -5.58
N VAL A 44 -6.85 -9.10 -6.70
CA VAL A 44 -7.38 -9.98 -7.76
C VAL A 44 -6.72 -11.34 -7.62
N ALA A 45 -7.51 -12.38 -7.31
CA ALA A 45 -6.99 -13.70 -6.94
C ALA A 45 -6.05 -14.34 -7.98
N SER A 46 -6.26 -14.09 -9.28
CA SER A 46 -5.39 -14.58 -10.36
C SER A 46 -4.07 -13.83 -10.50
N GLU A 47 -3.93 -12.67 -9.84
CA GLU A 47 -2.81 -11.73 -9.97
C GLU A 47 -2.05 -11.56 -8.65
N ILE A 48 -2.45 -12.31 -7.61
CA ILE A 48 -1.78 -12.40 -6.32
C ILE A 48 -0.91 -13.66 -6.31
N GLY A 49 0.33 -13.53 -5.85
CA GLY A 49 1.22 -14.67 -5.65
C GLY A 49 0.74 -15.59 -4.55
N LYS A 50 1.06 -16.88 -4.66
CA LYS A 50 0.72 -17.88 -3.63
C LYS A 50 1.45 -17.61 -2.31
N ASP A 51 2.57 -16.92 -2.37
CA ASP A 51 3.39 -16.53 -1.24
C ASP A 51 4.04 -15.16 -1.46
N ALA A 52 4.73 -14.67 -0.42
CA ALA A 52 5.46 -13.42 -0.44
C ALA A 52 6.51 -13.28 -1.56
N LYS A 53 7.11 -14.40 -1.98
CA LYS A 53 8.22 -14.40 -2.93
C LYS A 53 7.72 -14.34 -4.36
N SER A 54 6.54 -14.91 -4.60
CA SER A 54 5.88 -14.98 -5.90
C SER A 54 4.86 -13.87 -6.13
N ASP A 55 4.54 -13.07 -5.10
CA ASP A 55 3.55 -12.01 -5.23
C ASP A 55 4.10 -10.76 -5.93
N ASN A 56 3.40 -10.39 -7.00
CA ASN A 56 3.65 -9.18 -7.77
C ASN A 56 2.42 -8.27 -7.85
N SER A 57 1.45 -8.47 -6.95
CA SER A 57 0.17 -7.72 -6.91
C SER A 57 0.35 -6.19 -6.97
N ILE A 58 1.39 -5.65 -6.32
CA ILE A 58 1.68 -4.21 -6.28
C ILE A 58 1.90 -3.64 -7.69
N ALA A 59 2.53 -4.39 -8.60
CA ALA A 59 2.80 -3.95 -9.96
C ALA A 59 1.52 -3.77 -10.80
N PHE A 60 0.41 -4.40 -10.39
CA PHE A 60 -0.89 -4.27 -11.04
C PHE A 60 -1.72 -3.09 -10.49
N ILE A 61 -1.18 -2.32 -9.53
CA ILE A 61 -1.83 -1.07 -9.08
C ILE A 61 -1.58 0.01 -10.15
N PRO A 62 -2.62 0.48 -10.86
CA PRO A 62 -2.45 1.50 -11.89
C PRO A 62 -2.12 2.86 -11.25
N PRO A 63 -1.24 3.68 -11.86
CA PRO A 63 -0.91 5.01 -11.35
C PRO A 63 -2.13 5.88 -11.08
N GLU A 64 -3.16 5.80 -11.91
CA GLU A 64 -4.40 6.58 -11.79
C GLU A 64 -5.13 6.30 -10.47
N ARG A 65 -5.09 5.05 -9.99
CA ARG A 65 -5.66 4.68 -8.68
C ARG A 65 -4.87 5.34 -7.55
N VAL A 66 -3.56 5.49 -7.69
CA VAL A 66 -2.73 6.23 -6.72
C VAL A 66 -3.07 7.72 -6.75
N LEU A 67 -3.22 8.31 -7.94
CA LEU A 67 -3.58 9.73 -8.10
C LEU A 67 -4.93 10.06 -7.47
N GLN A 68 -5.91 9.15 -7.54
CA GLN A 68 -7.22 9.33 -6.88
C GLN A 68 -7.08 9.56 -5.38
N HIS A 69 -6.12 8.91 -4.72
CA HIS A 69 -5.86 9.09 -3.29
C HIS A 69 -5.02 10.33 -2.97
N LEU A 70 -4.38 10.95 -3.95
CA LEU A 70 -3.59 12.17 -3.78
C LEU A 70 -4.44 13.42 -3.94
N TYR A 71 -5.38 13.43 -4.89
CA TYR A 71 -6.16 14.63 -5.24
C TYR A 71 -7.61 14.64 -4.74
N PHE A 72 -8.14 13.48 -4.32
CA PHE A 72 -9.48 13.33 -3.75
C PHE A 72 -9.40 12.66 -2.36
#